data_AF-A0ABD6Q7L6-F1
#
_entry.id   AF-A0ABD6Q7L6-F1
#
_cell.length_a   1.000
_cell.length_b   1.000
_cell.length_c   1.000
_cell.angle_alpha   90.00
_cell.angle_beta   90.00
_cell.angle_gamma   90.00
#
_symmetry.space_group_name_H-M   'P 1'
#
loop_
_entity.id
_entity.type
_entity.pdbx_description
1 polymer ?
#
loop_
_entity_poly.entity_id
_entity_poly.type
_entity_poly.pdbx_seq_one_letter_code
_entity_poly.pdbx_strand_id
1 'polypeptide(L)'
;MSFFAPEKLVADYQSGVAAWFAVAHPALRGFEAVVDLNLQATKTALTEYEDSLKGAFSGNSPAEFITHQLGASQQTVTKAASYGRHLLDIATATQAEWAKVAQAQYEQNDKRLKDVIGELTKHAPAGTAPVVAAFNTALSAASAAAESVRAATGQVIEAAQSGLDAVGASARNGKQAAGAARKDAGARETAA
;
A
#
# COMPACT_ATOMS: atom_id res chain seq x y z
N MET A 1 -4.13 5.67 -47.12
CA MET A 1 -2.77 5.07 -47.17
C MET A 1 -1.99 5.65 -45.99
N SER A 2 -1.30 4.94 -45.10
CA SER A 2 -0.93 3.53 -44.99
C SER A 2 -0.84 3.23 -43.48
N PHE A 3 -1.42 2.10 -43.02
CA PHE A 3 -1.25 1.60 -41.64
C PHE A 3 0.20 1.21 -41.30
N PHE A 4 1.12 1.34 -42.26
CA PHE A 4 2.53 0.96 -42.20
C PHE A 4 3.48 2.15 -42.46
N ALA A 5 3.10 3.36 -42.03
CA ALA A 5 4.04 4.48 -42.01
C ALA A 5 5.15 4.22 -40.97
N PRO A 6 6.46 4.28 -41.33
CA PRO A 6 7.58 4.05 -40.42
C PRO A 6 7.49 4.87 -39.12
N GLU A 7 6.94 6.09 -39.21
CA GLU A 7 6.77 7.02 -38.10
C GLU A 7 5.74 6.52 -37.07
N LYS A 8 4.68 5.82 -37.52
CA LYS A 8 3.68 5.19 -36.65
C LYS A 8 4.27 3.99 -35.90
N LEU A 9 5.07 3.17 -36.59
CA LEU A 9 5.78 2.02 -36.00
C LEU A 9 6.78 2.47 -34.91
N VAL A 10 7.53 3.54 -35.17
CA VAL A 10 8.46 4.11 -34.19
C VAL A 10 7.70 4.67 -32.97
N ALA A 11 6.60 5.37 -33.19
CA ALA A 11 5.77 5.91 -32.10
C ALA A 11 5.11 4.81 -31.25
N ASP A 12 4.64 3.71 -31.87
CA ASP A 12 4.06 2.57 -31.16
C ASP A 12 5.12 1.81 -30.36
N TYR A 13 6.33 1.65 -30.91
CA TYR A 13 7.46 1.06 -30.19
C TYR A 13 7.85 1.92 -28.96
N GLN A 14 7.98 3.24 -29.15
CA GLN A 14 8.28 4.17 -28.05
C GLN A 14 7.19 4.17 -26.98
N SER A 15 5.92 4.11 -27.38
CA SER A 15 4.78 4.01 -26.47
C SER A 15 4.82 2.71 -25.66
N GLY A 16 5.18 1.58 -26.28
CA GLY A 16 5.33 0.30 -25.59
C GLY A 16 6.47 0.31 -24.56
N VAL A 17 7.62 0.89 -24.93
CA VAL A 17 8.76 1.07 -24.02
C VAL A 17 8.39 2.00 -22.85
N ALA A 18 7.71 3.11 -23.11
CA ALA A 18 7.27 4.03 -22.07
C ALA A 18 6.27 3.37 -21.10
N ALA A 19 5.31 2.60 -21.61
CA ALA A 19 4.35 1.87 -20.79
C ALA A 19 5.04 0.82 -19.89
N TRP A 20 6.05 0.11 -20.42
CA TRP A 20 6.86 -0.83 -19.65
C TRP A 20 7.56 -0.15 -18.46
N PHE A 21 8.28 0.94 -18.70
CA PHE A 21 8.98 1.66 -17.64
C PHE A 21 8.03 2.35 -16.65
N ALA A 22 6.87 2.80 -17.11
CA ALA A 22 5.83 3.36 -16.26
C ALA A 22 5.33 2.36 -15.21
N VAL A 23 5.28 1.06 -15.52
CA VAL A 23 4.94 -0.01 -14.56
C VAL A 23 6.15 -0.46 -13.75
N ALA A 24 7.31 -0.59 -14.38
CA ALA A 24 8.53 -1.10 -13.75
C ALA A 24 9.08 -0.17 -12.66
N HIS A 25 9.07 1.16 -12.88
CA HIS A 25 9.59 2.12 -11.90
C HIS A 25 8.85 2.09 -10.56
N PRO A 26 7.50 2.14 -10.50
CA PRO A 26 6.78 1.97 -9.23
C PRO A 26 7.03 0.62 -8.56
N ALA A 27 7.15 -0.46 -9.33
CA ALA A 27 7.43 -1.79 -8.78
C ALA A 27 8.81 -1.85 -8.11
N LEU A 28 9.84 -1.28 -8.75
CA LEU A 28 11.19 -1.18 -8.18
C LEU A 28 11.22 -0.30 -6.93
N ARG A 29 10.55 0.87 -6.96
CA ARG A 29 10.44 1.73 -5.77
C ARG A 29 9.72 1.04 -4.60
N GLY A 30 8.66 0.28 -4.89
CA GLY A 30 7.98 -0.53 -3.89
C GLY A 30 8.90 -1.59 -3.28
N PHE A 31 9.68 -2.28 -4.12
CA PHE A 31 10.67 -3.26 -3.66
C PHE A 31 11.77 -2.62 -2.80
N GLU A 32 12.34 -1.48 -3.23
CA GLU A 32 13.32 -0.72 -2.46
C GLU A 32 12.77 -0.35 -1.07
N ALA A 33 11.52 0.13 -1.00
CA ALA A 33 10.89 0.49 0.27
C ALA A 33 10.71 -0.72 1.19
N VAL A 34 10.41 -1.91 0.66
CA VAL A 34 10.36 -3.15 1.46
C VAL A 34 11.75 -3.52 1.98
N VAL A 35 12.79 -3.42 1.15
CA VAL A 35 14.17 -3.69 1.58
C VAL A 35 14.59 -2.73 2.68
N ASP A 36 14.32 -1.43 2.52
CA ASP A 36 14.60 -0.42 3.54
C ASP A 36 13.88 -0.70 4.85
N LEU A 37 12.60 -1.09 4.79
CA LEU A 37 11.83 -1.47 5.98
C LEU A 37 12.46 -2.67 6.70
N ASN A 38 12.89 -3.70 5.96
CA ASN A 38 13.57 -4.87 6.55
C ASN A 38 14.89 -4.46 7.21
N LEU A 39 15.68 -3.61 6.54
CA LEU A 39 16.95 -3.12 7.09
C LEU A 39 16.74 -2.33 8.38
N GLN A 40 15.71 -1.48 8.44
CA GLN A 40 15.32 -0.74 9.66
C GLN A 40 14.89 -1.69 10.78
N ALA A 41 14.10 -2.72 10.46
CA ALA A 41 13.68 -3.72 11.43
C ALA A 41 14.88 -4.50 11.99
N THR A 42 15.83 -4.91 11.14
CA THR A 42 17.06 -5.59 11.58
C THR A 42 17.94 -4.70 12.45
N LYS A 43 18.15 -3.43 12.08
CA LYS A 43 18.92 -2.47 12.89
C LYS A 43 18.29 -2.26 14.26
N THR A 44 16.96 -2.15 14.29
CA THR A 44 16.19 -2.01 15.54
C THR A 44 16.37 -3.25 16.41
N ALA A 45 16.19 -4.45 15.84
CA ALA A 45 16.37 -5.71 16.56
C ALA A 45 17.79 -5.89 17.11
N LEU A 46 18.82 -5.48 16.35
CA LEU A 46 20.21 -5.56 16.81
C LEU A 46 20.49 -4.64 18.00
N THR A 47 19.98 -3.41 17.94
CA THR A 47 20.09 -2.44 19.04
C THR A 47 19.41 -2.97 20.31
N GLU A 48 18.22 -3.56 20.16
CA GLU A 48 17.47 -4.14 21.28
C GLU A 48 18.12 -5.39 21.86
N TYR A 49 18.80 -6.19 21.03
CA TYR A 49 19.57 -7.33 21.50
C TYR A 49 20.79 -6.88 22.32
N GLU A 50 21.48 -5.83 21.88
CA GLU A 50 22.57 -5.20 22.63
C GLU A 50 22.09 -4.69 24.00
N ASP A 51 20.96 -3.98 24.02
CA ASP A 51 20.36 -3.47 25.27
C ASP A 51 19.92 -4.60 26.19
N SER A 52 19.34 -5.68 25.63
CA SER A 52 18.95 -6.86 26.40
C SER A 52 20.15 -7.56 27.03
N LEU A 53 21.26 -7.69 26.29
CA LEU A 53 22.51 -8.25 26.84
C LEU A 53 23.07 -7.36 27.95
N LYS A 54 23.14 -6.04 27.75
CA LYS A 54 23.60 -5.10 28.79
C LYS A 54 22.74 -5.20 30.07
N GLY A 55 21.42 -5.28 29.92
CA GLY A 55 20.48 -5.43 31.03
C GLY A 55 20.56 -6.79 31.72
N ALA A 56 20.95 -7.85 31.02
CA ALA A 56 21.15 -9.17 31.65
C ALA A 56 22.42 -9.19 32.53
N PHE A 57 23.46 -8.46 32.17
CA PHE A 57 24.71 -8.37 32.94
C PHE A 57 24.67 -7.34 34.09
N SER A 58 23.61 -6.53 34.21
CA SER A 58 23.50 -5.50 35.26
C SER A 58 23.05 -6.00 36.64
N GLY A 59 22.82 -7.31 36.82
CA GLY A 59 22.50 -7.91 38.13
C GLY A 59 21.06 -7.73 38.62
N ASN A 60 20.10 -7.56 37.70
CA ASN A 60 18.70 -7.25 38.04
C ASN A 60 18.00 -8.38 38.83
N SER A 61 17.00 -8.00 39.63
CA SER A 61 16.23 -8.95 40.44
C SER A 61 15.26 -9.81 39.59
N PRO A 62 14.86 -11.01 40.06
CA PRO A 62 13.89 -11.86 39.35
C PRO A 62 12.54 -11.17 39.03
N ALA A 63 12.09 -10.25 39.88
CA ALA A 63 10.86 -9.49 39.68
C ALA A 63 10.99 -8.44 38.55
N GLU A 64 12.17 -7.81 38.43
CA GLU A 64 12.49 -6.93 37.30
C GLU A 64 12.59 -7.71 36.00
N PHE A 65 13.13 -8.94 36.03
CA PHE A 65 13.21 -9.80 34.85
C PHE A 65 11.83 -10.19 34.31
N ILE A 66 10.89 -10.61 35.17
CA ILE A 66 9.50 -10.92 34.74
C ILE A 66 8.83 -9.71 34.12
N THR A 67 9.03 -8.52 34.70
CA THR A 67 8.55 -7.28 34.13
C THR A 67 9.14 -7.03 32.75
N HIS A 68 10.45 -7.20 32.62
CA HIS A 68 11.17 -6.97 31.37
C HIS A 68 10.67 -7.91 30.27
N GLN A 69 10.45 -9.18 30.60
CA GLN A 69 9.91 -10.17 29.68
C GLN A 69 8.48 -9.85 29.25
N LEU A 70 7.63 -9.39 30.17
CA LEU A 70 6.26 -8.97 29.85
C LEU A 70 6.26 -7.71 28.96
N GLY A 71 7.14 -6.75 29.23
CA GLY A 71 7.34 -5.55 28.42
C GLY A 71 7.87 -5.86 27.01
N ALA A 72 8.81 -6.79 26.90
CA ALA A 72 9.39 -7.23 25.64
C ALA A 72 8.33 -7.90 24.74
N SER A 73 7.49 -8.78 25.28
CA SER A 73 6.41 -9.42 24.51
C SER A 73 5.39 -8.41 23.96
N GLN A 74 5.04 -7.38 24.76
CA GLN A 74 4.19 -6.27 24.32
C GLN A 74 4.84 -5.40 23.25
N GLN A 75 6.15 -5.14 23.36
CA GLN A 75 6.90 -4.44 22.32
C GLN A 75 6.95 -5.23 21.01
N THR A 76 7.11 -6.55 21.07
CA THR A 76 7.11 -7.41 19.86
C THR A 76 5.78 -7.35 19.13
N VAL A 77 4.64 -7.42 19.82
CA VAL A 77 3.31 -7.28 19.20
C VAL A 77 3.14 -5.90 18.56
N THR A 78 3.59 -4.84 19.24
CA THR A 78 3.51 -3.47 18.71
C THR A 78 4.38 -3.30 17.45
N LYS A 79 5.60 -3.88 17.44
CA LYS A 79 6.51 -3.84 16.29
C LYS A 79 5.98 -4.63 15.11
N ALA A 80 5.41 -5.81 15.34
CA ALA A 80 4.80 -6.61 14.29
C ALA A 80 3.60 -5.89 13.64
N ALA A 81 2.74 -5.26 14.46
CA ALA A 81 1.65 -4.44 13.95
C ALA A 81 2.15 -3.22 13.15
N SER A 82 3.19 -2.54 13.66
CA SER A 82 3.82 -1.40 12.95
C SER A 82 4.44 -1.82 11.62
N TYR A 83 5.18 -2.93 11.60
CA TYR A 83 5.76 -3.48 10.38
C TYR A 83 4.67 -3.84 9.35
N GLY A 84 3.58 -4.46 9.80
CA GLY A 84 2.41 -4.73 8.96
C GLY A 84 1.77 -3.46 8.40
N ARG A 85 1.65 -2.39 9.20
CA ARG A 85 1.15 -1.08 8.74
C ARG A 85 2.05 -0.49 7.66
N HIS A 86 3.37 -0.51 7.90
CA HIS A 86 4.34 0.02 6.93
C HIS A 86 4.32 -0.77 5.61
N LEU A 87 4.14 -2.09 5.65
CA LEU A 87 3.95 -2.89 4.43
C LEU A 87 2.67 -2.50 3.68
N LEU A 88 1.56 -2.27 4.38
CA LEU A 88 0.33 -1.79 3.75
C LEU A 88 0.50 -0.39 3.13
N ASP A 89 1.23 0.50 3.79
CA ASP A 89 1.50 1.85 3.28
C ASP A 89 2.34 1.78 1.99
N ILE A 90 3.37 0.91 1.95
CA ILE A 90 4.18 0.67 0.74
C ILE A 90 3.32 0.11 -0.39
N ALA A 91 2.47 -0.87 -0.11
CA ALA A 91 1.58 -1.46 -1.09
C ALA A 91 0.58 -0.43 -1.64
N THR A 92 -0.02 0.38 -0.76
CA THR A 92 -0.98 1.42 -1.14
C THR A 92 -0.32 2.51 -1.98
N ALA A 93 0.89 2.95 -1.61
CA ALA A 93 1.65 3.92 -2.38
C ALA A 93 2.02 3.39 -3.78
N THR A 94 2.45 2.12 -3.86
CA THR A 94 2.78 1.47 -5.13
C THR A 94 1.55 1.34 -6.02
N GLN A 95 0.41 0.93 -5.46
CA GLN A 95 -0.87 0.87 -6.17
C GLN A 95 -1.29 2.25 -6.69
N ALA A 96 -1.12 3.31 -5.90
CA ALA A 96 -1.47 4.66 -6.32
C ALA A 96 -0.65 5.12 -7.53
N GLU A 97 0.64 4.77 -7.58
CA GLU A 97 1.48 5.05 -8.75
C GLU A 97 1.03 4.26 -9.98
N TRP A 98 0.67 2.99 -9.85
CA TRP A 98 0.09 2.23 -10.97
C TRP A 98 -1.26 2.77 -11.43
N ALA A 99 -2.10 3.26 -10.52
CA ALA A 99 -3.35 3.91 -10.88
C ALA A 99 -3.11 5.18 -11.73
N LYS A 100 -2.06 5.97 -11.43
CA LYS A 100 -1.66 7.11 -12.25
C LYS A 100 -1.21 6.69 -13.65
N VAL A 101 -0.46 5.59 -13.77
CA VAL A 101 -0.04 5.02 -15.05
C VAL A 101 -1.25 4.60 -15.89
N ALA A 102 -2.21 3.90 -15.26
CA ALA A 102 -3.45 3.50 -15.93
C ALA A 102 -4.27 4.71 -16.39
N GLN A 103 -4.36 5.76 -15.56
CA GLN A 103 -5.04 7.00 -15.94
C GLN A 103 -4.36 7.69 -17.13
N ALA A 104 -3.03 7.79 -17.12
CA ALA A 104 -2.28 8.38 -18.24
C ALA A 104 -2.50 7.60 -19.55
N GLN A 105 -2.55 6.27 -19.49
CA GLN A 105 -2.82 5.44 -20.66
C GLN A 105 -4.28 5.58 -21.13
N TYR A 106 -5.23 5.69 -20.20
CA TYR A 106 -6.64 5.94 -20.53
C TYR A 106 -6.81 7.28 -21.25
N GLU A 107 -6.21 8.36 -20.73
CA GLU A 107 -6.26 9.69 -21.36
C GLU A 107 -5.63 9.69 -22.76
N GLN A 108 -4.54 8.94 -22.94
CA GLN A 108 -3.89 8.81 -24.24
C GLN A 108 -4.75 8.03 -25.24
N ASN A 109 -5.42 6.96 -24.78
CA ASN A 109 -6.34 6.17 -25.59
C ASN A 109 -7.62 6.94 -25.94
N ASP A 110 -8.18 7.70 -24.99
CA ASP A 110 -9.35 8.57 -25.22
C ASP A 110 -9.06 9.64 -26.29
N LYS A 111 -7.87 10.26 -26.25
CA LYS A 111 -7.42 11.18 -27.31
C LYS A 111 -7.34 10.50 -28.68
N ARG A 112 -6.65 9.35 -28.76
CA ARG A 112 -6.55 8.56 -30.02
C ARG A 112 -7.92 8.20 -30.57
N LEU A 113 -8.85 7.87 -29.70
CA LEU A 113 -10.21 7.47 -30.05
C LEU A 113 -11.04 8.66 -30.54
N LYS A 114 -10.93 9.81 -29.89
CA LYS A 114 -11.51 11.07 -30.36
C LYS A 114 -10.93 11.50 -31.71
N ASP A 115 -9.64 11.31 -31.94
CA ASP A 115 -8.99 11.60 -33.22
C ASP A 115 -9.54 10.69 -34.33
N VAL A 116 -9.68 9.38 -34.05
CA VAL A 116 -10.27 8.41 -34.99
C VAL A 116 -11.74 8.72 -35.26
N ILE A 117 -12.53 9.05 -34.23
CA ILE A 117 -13.94 9.47 -34.40
C ILE A 117 -14.01 10.79 -35.19
N GLY A 118 -13.10 11.72 -34.95
CA GLY A 118 -13.00 12.99 -35.68
C GLY A 118 -12.67 12.80 -37.16
N GLU A 119 -11.71 11.92 -37.49
CA GLU A 119 -11.44 11.50 -38.88
C GLU A 119 -12.63 10.78 -39.50
N LEU A 120 -13.25 9.85 -38.76
CA LEU A 120 -14.39 9.09 -39.25
C LEU A 120 -15.58 10.00 -39.52
N THR A 121 -15.87 10.98 -38.67
CA THR A 121 -16.98 11.92 -38.81
C THR A 121 -16.76 12.89 -39.98
N LYS A 122 -15.51 13.32 -40.23
CA LYS A 122 -15.14 14.11 -41.42
C LYS A 122 -15.31 13.33 -42.73
N HIS A 123 -15.37 12.00 -42.67
CA HIS A 123 -15.46 11.10 -43.83
C HIS A 123 -16.64 10.12 -43.76
N ALA A 124 -17.62 10.36 -42.88
CA ALA A 124 -18.68 9.40 -42.56
C ALA A 124 -19.82 9.43 -43.58
N PRO A 125 -20.16 8.30 -44.23
CA PRO A 125 -21.43 8.14 -44.96
C PRO A 125 -22.62 8.26 -43.99
N ALA A 126 -23.80 8.60 -44.51
CA ALA A 126 -25.04 8.63 -43.74
C ALA A 126 -25.34 7.23 -43.13
N GLY A 127 -24.97 7.00 -41.87
CA GLY A 127 -25.14 5.70 -41.21
C GLY A 127 -24.36 5.47 -39.90
N THR A 128 -23.54 6.41 -39.43
CA THR A 128 -22.64 6.22 -38.26
C THR A 128 -23.29 6.40 -36.87
N ALA A 129 -24.51 6.93 -36.79
CA ALA A 129 -25.20 7.19 -35.53
C ALA A 129 -25.36 5.96 -34.57
N PRO A 130 -25.64 4.74 -35.04
CA PRO A 130 -25.73 3.55 -34.18
C PRO A 130 -24.38 3.15 -33.56
N VAL A 131 -23.29 3.39 -34.29
CA VAL A 131 -21.92 3.05 -33.83
C VAL A 131 -21.49 3.98 -32.70
N VAL A 132 -21.79 5.28 -32.82
CA VAL A 132 -21.52 6.27 -31.75
C VAL A 132 -22.33 5.96 -30.47
N ALA A 133 -23.57 5.50 -30.61
CA ALA A 133 -24.41 5.10 -29.48
C ALA A 133 -23.89 3.84 -28.77
N ALA A 134 -23.48 2.82 -29.53
CA ALA A 134 -22.84 1.62 -28.98
C ALA A 134 -21.51 1.96 -28.28
N PHE A 135 -20.76 2.90 -28.84
CA PHE A 135 -19.51 3.38 -28.28
C PHE A 135 -19.69 4.08 -26.93
N ASN A 136 -20.65 5.01 -26.81
CA ASN A 136 -20.96 5.67 -25.54
C ASN A 136 -21.44 4.68 -24.46
N THR A 137 -22.17 3.64 -24.86
CA THR A 137 -22.60 2.55 -23.96
C THR A 137 -21.40 1.78 -23.43
N ALA A 138 -20.45 1.43 -24.30
CA ALA A 138 -19.22 0.74 -23.90
C ALA A 138 -18.36 1.59 -22.95
N LEU A 139 -18.25 2.90 -23.20
CA LEU A 139 -17.52 3.84 -22.35
C LEU A 139 -18.14 3.95 -20.95
N SER A 140 -19.46 4.02 -20.87
CA SER A 140 -20.19 4.02 -19.60
C SER A 140 -19.99 2.72 -18.82
N ALA A 141 -20.04 1.56 -19.50
CA ALA A 141 -19.82 0.26 -18.87
C ALA A 141 -18.38 0.10 -18.34
N ALA A 142 -17.39 0.55 -19.11
CA ALA A 142 -15.99 0.55 -18.69
C ALA A 142 -15.75 1.45 -17.47
N SER A 143 -16.38 2.63 -17.43
CA SER A 143 -16.30 3.56 -16.30
C SER A 143 -16.89 2.95 -15.02
N ALA A 144 -18.06 2.31 -15.12
CA ALA A 144 -18.70 1.63 -14.00
C ALA A 144 -17.86 0.44 -13.47
N ALA A 145 -17.23 -0.32 -14.35
CA ALA A 145 -16.33 -1.41 -13.96
C ALA A 145 -15.08 -0.88 -13.22
N ALA A 146 -14.50 0.22 -13.67
CA ALA A 146 -13.36 0.86 -13.02
C ALA A 146 -13.71 1.37 -11.60
N GLU A 147 -14.89 1.98 -11.44
CA GLU A 147 -15.41 2.43 -10.14
C GLU A 147 -15.58 1.26 -9.17
N SER A 148 -16.12 0.13 -9.64
CA SER A 148 -16.33 -1.09 -8.85
C SER A 148 -15.02 -1.69 -8.35
N VAL A 149 -14.00 -1.78 -9.21
CA VAL A 149 -12.65 -2.25 -8.82
C VAL A 149 -12.03 -1.32 -7.78
N ARG A 150 -12.18 0.01 -7.95
CA ARG A 150 -11.68 0.99 -6.99
C ARG A 150 -12.37 0.85 -5.63
N ALA A 151 -13.69 0.69 -5.61
CA ALA A 151 -14.47 0.50 -4.38
C ALA A 151 -14.10 -0.80 -3.65
N ALA A 152 -14.02 -1.92 -4.38
CA ALA A 152 -13.62 -3.21 -3.81
C ALA A 152 -12.21 -3.15 -3.21
N THR A 153 -11.27 -2.50 -3.90
CA THR A 153 -9.90 -2.35 -3.40
C THR A 153 -9.85 -1.48 -2.13
N GLY A 154 -10.64 -0.41 -2.08
CA GLY A 154 -10.75 0.45 -0.89
C GLY A 154 -11.23 -0.33 0.34
N GLN A 155 -12.26 -1.16 0.20
CA GLN A 155 -12.78 -1.99 1.29
C GLN A 155 -11.73 -2.97 1.84
N VAL A 156 -10.90 -3.55 0.97
CA VAL A 156 -9.80 -4.45 1.39
C VAL A 156 -8.75 -3.69 2.21
N ILE A 157 -8.38 -2.48 1.78
CA ILE A 157 -7.42 -1.64 2.50
C ILE A 157 -7.98 -1.23 3.86
N GLU A 158 -9.23 -0.77 3.93
CA GLU A 158 -9.89 -0.37 5.18
C GLU A 158 -10.02 -1.54 6.18
N ALA A 159 -10.35 -2.74 5.69
CA ALA A 159 -10.40 -3.94 6.51
C ALA A 159 -9.03 -4.32 7.08
N ALA A 160 -7.98 -4.24 6.25
CA ALA A 160 -6.61 -4.49 6.67
C ALA A 160 -6.12 -3.46 7.71
N GLN A 161 -6.42 -2.18 7.49
CA GLN A 161 -6.11 -1.10 8.45
C GLN A 161 -6.82 -1.32 9.79
N SER A 162 -8.13 -1.63 9.75
CA SER A 162 -8.94 -1.88 10.94
C SER A 162 -8.43 -3.07 11.76
N GLY A 163 -8.01 -4.16 11.08
CA GLY A 163 -7.42 -5.32 11.74
C GLY A 163 -6.13 -4.99 12.49
N LEU A 164 -5.26 -4.17 11.89
CA LEU A 164 -4.03 -3.69 12.54
C LEU A 164 -4.33 -2.75 13.72
N ASP A 165 -5.31 -1.87 13.58
CA ASP A 165 -5.70 -0.94 14.64
C ASP A 165 -6.30 -1.67 15.85
N ALA A 166 -7.05 -2.76 15.62
CA ALA A 166 -7.57 -3.63 16.68
C ALA A 166 -6.46 -4.40 17.43
N VAL A 167 -5.44 -4.88 16.72
CA VAL A 167 -4.25 -5.51 17.32
C VAL A 167 -3.47 -4.48 18.15
N GLY A 168 -3.29 -3.27 17.61
CA GLY A 168 -2.67 -2.16 18.33
C GLY A 168 -3.44 -1.74 19.58
N ALA A 169 -4.78 -1.70 19.52
CA ALA A 169 -5.63 -1.43 20.66
C ALA A 169 -5.54 -2.52 21.75
N SER A 170 -5.50 -3.80 21.36
CA SER A 170 -5.32 -4.92 22.29
C SER A 170 -3.98 -4.85 23.02
N ALA A 171 -2.91 -4.48 22.32
CA ALA A 171 -1.60 -4.25 22.93
C ALA A 171 -1.62 -3.07 23.92
N ARG A 172 -2.30 -1.97 23.60
CA ARG A 172 -2.45 -0.80 24.50
C ARG A 172 -3.25 -1.12 25.77
N ASN A 173 -4.35 -1.85 25.65
CA ASN A 173 -5.18 -2.24 26.78
C ASN A 173 -4.44 -3.21 27.72
N GLY A 174 -3.64 -4.12 27.18
CA GLY A 174 -2.74 -4.98 27.96
C GLY A 174 -1.72 -4.17 28.79
N LYS A 175 -1.18 -3.08 28.23
CA LYS A 175 -0.27 -2.16 28.95
C LYS A 175 -0.98 -1.41 30.09
N GLN A 176 -2.23 -0.97 29.89
CA GLN A 176 -3.01 -0.31 30.95
C GLN A 176 -3.36 -1.27 32.10
N ALA A 177 -3.74 -2.51 31.80
CA ALA A 177 -4.03 -3.51 32.82
C ALA A 177 -2.79 -3.87 33.65
N ALA A 178 -1.62 -4.03 33.01
CA ALA A 178 -0.35 -4.27 33.70
C ALA A 178 0.11 -3.06 34.53
N GLY A 179 -0.12 -1.83 34.05
CA GLY A 179 0.17 -0.60 34.78
C GLY A 179 -0.73 -0.39 36.01
N ALA A 180 -2.02 -0.73 35.90
CA ALA A 180 -2.96 -0.68 37.01
C ALA A 180 -2.64 -1.72 38.09
N ALA A 181 -2.28 -2.95 37.70
CA ALA A 181 -1.86 -4.00 38.62
C ALA A 181 -0.57 -3.64 39.40
N ARG A 182 0.38 -2.96 38.76
CA ARG A 182 1.59 -2.44 39.42
C ARG A 182 1.31 -1.32 40.42
N LYS A 183 0.36 -0.43 40.11
CA LYS A 183 -0.07 0.64 41.02
C LYS A 183 -0.76 0.09 42.27
N ASP A 184 -1.60 -0.95 42.11
CA ASP A 184 -2.29 -1.59 43.22
C ASP A 184 -1.32 -2.39 44.12
N ALA A 185 -0.32 -3.05 43.53
CA ALA A 185 0.72 -3.75 44.29
C ALA A 185 1.60 -2.79 45.12
N GLY A 186 2.04 -1.67 44.55
CA GLY A 186 2.84 -0.68 45.27
C GLY A 186 2.07 0.03 46.39
N ALA A 187 0.77 0.25 46.22
CA ALA A 187 -0.07 0.86 47.25
C ALA A 187 -0.28 -0.06 48.47
N ARG A 188 -0.29 -1.39 48.28
CA ARG A 188 -0.39 -2.38 49.37
C ARG A 188 0.90 -2.53 50.15
N GLU A 189 2.05 -2.35 49.50
CA GLU A 189 3.38 -2.45 50.14
C GLU A 189 3.69 -1.21 50.99
N THR A 190 3.17 -0.04 50.64
CA THR A 190 3.31 1.19 51.44
C THR A 190 2.33 1.29 52.62
N ALA A 191 1.37 0.37 52.71
CA ALA A 191 0.33 0.34 53.75
C ALA A 191 0.56 -0.73 54.83
N ALA A 192 1.65 -1.51 54.71
CA ALA A 192 2.10 -2.51 55.68
C ALA A 192 3.34 -2.01 56.42
#